data_AF-A0A9D5UXN2-F1
#
_entry.id   AF-A0A9D5UXN2-F1
#
_cell.length_a   1.000
_cell.length_b   1.000
_cell.length_c   1.000
_cell.angle_alpha   90.00
_cell.angle_beta   90.00
_cell.angle_gamma   90.00
#
_symmetry.space_group_name_H-M   'P 1'
#
loop_
_entity.id
_entity.type
_entity.pdbx_description
1 polymer ?
#
loop_
_entity_poly.entity_id
_entity_poly.type
_entity_poly.pdbx_seq_one_letter_code
_entity_poly.pdbx_strand_id
1 'polypeptide(L)'
;MGGHTKFGVWIMATGLMLGTGLFLMAVLDIDPWKDPGYNHAPPITADAPSPHRGERNRRACSSCHPIINPQRDLAIPFVPAIVSGTMSPHSDGREHQACSKCHRILARPVTPATPGITPGSAASARPQGVPVAMTVPVLQRTAPAIPQNSEWHEQFRTTRFQGKIMAVAGRDPRTGRNNVNILIDDGVNPSWYNLAPEWYLKEKKCMVASGFYAKGTAFQELGQTRSLRYGQSLSINGQLCQLRNSHMEGLWNPTTRRHGNEEADSE
;
A
#
# COMPACT_ATOMS: atom_id res chain seq x y z
N MET A 1 -8.61 -14.82 74.89
CA MET A 1 -9.35 -13.95 73.94
C MET A 1 -8.36 -12.97 73.33
N GLY A 2 -7.99 -13.10 72.05
CA GLY A 2 -6.96 -12.24 71.44
C GLY A 2 -6.56 -12.57 69.99
N GLY A 3 -7.20 -13.55 69.35
CA GLY A 3 -6.86 -13.98 67.98
C GLY A 3 -7.59 -13.22 66.87
N HIS A 4 -8.78 -12.67 67.14
CA HIS A 4 -9.65 -12.13 66.08
C HIS A 4 -9.22 -10.74 65.56
N THR A 5 -8.50 -9.95 66.36
CA THR A 5 -8.04 -8.62 65.93
C THR A 5 -6.87 -8.69 64.94
N LYS A 6 -6.07 -9.76 64.97
CA LYS A 6 -4.92 -9.92 64.06
C LYS A 6 -5.32 -10.24 62.62
N PHE A 7 -6.45 -10.91 62.44
CA PHE A 7 -6.92 -11.31 61.11
C PHE A 7 -7.46 -10.13 60.30
N GLY A 8 -8.21 -9.22 60.92
CA GLY A 8 -8.74 -8.03 60.25
C GLY A 8 -7.64 -7.07 59.75
N VAL A 9 -6.55 -6.92 60.52
CA VAL A 9 -5.41 -6.06 60.14
C VAL A 9 -4.71 -6.59 58.88
N TRP A 10 -4.57 -7.91 58.74
CA TRP A 10 -3.94 -8.53 57.57
C TRP A 10 -4.75 -8.34 56.28
N ILE A 11 -6.08 -8.41 56.36
CA ILE A 11 -6.95 -8.19 55.20
C ILE A 11 -6.84 -6.73 54.73
N MET A 12 -6.88 -5.76 55.64
CA MET A 12 -6.76 -4.35 55.29
C MET A 12 -5.38 -4.02 54.69
N ALA A 13 -4.30 -4.54 55.25
CA ALA A 13 -2.95 -4.33 54.71
C ALA A 13 -2.77 -4.92 53.30
N THR A 14 -3.32 -6.12 53.07
CA THR A 14 -3.25 -6.78 51.76
C THR A 14 -4.08 -6.03 50.71
N GLY A 15 -5.28 -5.58 51.08
CA GLY A 15 -6.14 -4.80 50.19
C GLY A 15 -5.49 -3.48 49.76
N LEU A 16 -4.81 -2.80 50.70
CA LEU A 16 -4.14 -1.54 50.40
C LEU A 16 -2.92 -1.76 49.48
N MET A 17 -2.09 -2.77 49.76
CA MET A 17 -0.94 -3.11 48.91
C MET A 17 -1.36 -3.50 47.49
N LEU A 18 -2.40 -4.33 47.35
CA LEU A 18 -2.89 -4.77 46.04
C LEU A 18 -3.56 -3.61 45.29
N GLY A 19 -4.36 -2.79 45.98
CA GLY A 19 -5.03 -1.63 45.39
C GLY A 19 -4.04 -0.58 44.91
N THR A 20 -3.03 -0.24 45.71
CA THR A 20 -1.98 0.69 45.32
C THR A 20 -1.12 0.13 44.19
N GLY A 21 -0.80 -1.18 44.20
CA GLY A 21 -0.08 -1.83 43.11
C GLY A 21 -0.82 -1.77 41.77
N LEU A 22 -2.12 -2.09 41.77
CA LEU A 22 -2.95 -2.00 40.56
C LEU A 22 -3.13 -0.55 40.08
N PHE A 23 -3.29 0.40 41.00
CA PHE A 23 -3.39 1.82 40.65
C PHE A 23 -2.08 2.35 40.04
N LEU A 24 -0.93 2.01 40.62
CA LEU A 24 0.37 2.41 40.09
C LEU A 24 0.63 1.76 38.72
N MET A 25 0.25 0.50 38.51
CA MET A 25 0.31 -0.10 37.18
C MET A 25 -0.61 0.63 36.19
N ALA A 26 -1.84 0.97 36.58
CA ALA A 26 -2.76 1.69 35.69
C ALA A 26 -2.30 3.11 35.35
N VAL A 27 -1.66 3.81 36.29
CA VAL A 27 -1.18 5.19 36.10
C VAL A 27 0.19 5.25 35.42
N LEU A 28 1.09 4.31 35.71
CA LEU A 28 2.47 4.33 35.21
C LEU A 28 2.68 3.51 33.93
N ASP A 29 1.74 2.64 33.52
CA ASP A 29 1.80 1.96 32.20
C ASP A 29 1.40 2.88 31.03
N ILE A 30 1.01 4.12 31.35
CA ILE A 30 0.97 5.23 30.39
C ILE A 30 2.38 5.83 30.37
N ASP A 31 3.30 5.20 29.63
CA ASP A 31 4.60 5.79 29.33
C ASP A 31 4.37 7.16 28.65
N PRO A 32 4.59 8.29 29.34
CA PRO A 32 4.20 9.62 28.84
C PRO A 32 5.08 10.06 27.66
N TRP A 33 6.16 9.32 27.38
CA TRP A 33 7.04 9.52 26.24
C TRP A 33 6.68 8.64 25.05
N LYS A 34 5.79 7.66 25.26
CA LYS A 34 5.25 6.82 24.22
C LYS A 34 4.07 7.53 23.60
N ASP A 35 4.36 8.57 22.81
CA ASP A 35 3.36 9.27 22.02
C ASP A 35 2.56 8.24 21.20
N PRO A 36 1.27 7.99 21.53
CA PRO A 36 0.48 7.02 20.79
C PRO A 36 0.24 7.48 19.33
N GLY A 37 0.52 8.74 19.00
CA GLY A 37 0.30 9.30 17.67
C GLY A 37 1.37 8.97 16.61
N TYR A 38 2.63 8.71 16.98
CA TYR A 38 3.69 8.57 15.96
C TYR A 38 3.65 7.22 15.22
N ASN A 39 3.08 6.18 15.82
CA ASN A 39 3.00 4.84 15.21
C ASN A 39 1.72 4.61 14.40
N HIS A 40 0.90 5.65 14.17
CA HIS A 40 -0.40 5.54 13.51
C HIS A 40 -0.53 6.38 12.25
N ALA A 41 0.52 7.09 11.84
CA ALA A 41 0.47 7.80 10.58
C ALA A 41 0.36 6.75 9.44
N PRO A 42 -0.64 6.88 8.56
CA PRO A 42 -0.86 5.89 7.51
C PRO A 42 0.35 5.84 6.57
N PRO A 43 0.63 4.70 5.93
CA PRO A 43 1.65 4.66 4.89
C PRO A 43 1.30 5.62 3.75
N ILE A 44 2.30 6.33 3.22
CA ILE A 44 2.13 7.26 2.09
C ILE A 44 3.12 6.94 0.98
N THR A 45 2.82 7.35 -0.25
CA THR A 45 3.78 7.28 -1.35
C THR A 45 4.88 8.34 -1.17
N ALA A 46 6.07 8.08 -1.70
CA ALA A 46 7.21 9.00 -1.59
C ALA A 46 6.93 10.42 -2.12
N ASP A 47 5.99 10.54 -3.09
CA ASP A 47 5.62 11.80 -3.73
C ASP A 47 4.27 12.35 -3.24
N ALA A 48 3.68 11.77 -2.18
CA ALA A 48 2.41 12.25 -1.65
C ALA A 48 2.57 13.69 -1.12
N PRO A 49 1.79 14.67 -1.62
CA PRO A 49 1.84 16.03 -1.10
C PRO A 49 1.36 16.04 0.37
N SER A 50 2.03 16.83 1.21
CA SER A 50 1.64 16.94 2.62
C SER A 50 0.30 17.68 2.75
N PRO A 51 -0.73 17.07 3.36
CA PRO A 51 -1.99 17.76 3.66
C PRO A 51 -1.89 18.64 4.91
N HIS A 52 -0.74 18.60 5.62
CA HIS A 52 -0.55 19.31 6.87
C HIS A 52 0.08 20.70 6.64
N ARG A 53 -0.35 21.69 7.42
CA ARG A 53 0.19 23.05 7.41
C ARG A 53 1.24 23.26 8.52
N GLY A 54 2.06 24.30 8.38
CA GLY A 54 3.00 24.75 9.41
C GLY A 54 4.27 23.90 9.52
N GLU A 55 4.82 23.79 10.73
CA GLU A 55 6.12 23.14 10.98
C GLU A 55 6.15 21.66 10.62
N ARG A 56 4.99 20.98 10.62
CA ARG A 56 4.89 19.58 10.17
C ARG A 56 5.23 19.40 8.69
N ASN A 57 5.02 20.42 7.86
CA ASN A 57 5.41 20.39 6.44
C ASN A 57 6.92 20.65 6.22
N ARG A 58 7.67 20.95 7.29
CA ARG A 58 9.13 21.12 7.25
C ARG A 58 9.89 19.89 7.75
N ARG A 59 9.20 18.87 8.26
CA ARG A 59 9.80 17.60 8.70
C ARG A 59 9.80 16.61 7.55
N ALA A 60 10.79 15.72 7.52
CA ALA A 60 10.80 14.62 6.56
C ALA A 60 9.58 13.70 6.82
N CYS A 61 8.80 13.39 5.77
CA CYS A 61 7.60 12.57 5.92
C CYS A 61 7.88 11.20 6.56
N SER A 62 9.07 10.65 6.32
CA SER A 62 9.55 9.38 6.89
C SER A 62 9.72 9.39 8.41
N SER A 63 9.72 10.56 9.05
CA SER A 63 9.77 10.66 10.51
C SER A 63 8.44 10.29 11.19
N CYS A 64 7.33 10.34 10.45
CA CYS A 64 6.00 10.00 10.97
C CYS A 64 5.34 8.89 10.16
N HIS A 65 5.48 8.90 8.83
CA HIS A 65 4.83 7.97 7.93
C HIS A 65 5.80 6.87 7.46
N PRO A 66 5.36 5.59 7.43
CA PRO A 66 6.05 4.58 6.64
C PRO A 66 5.91 4.94 5.16
N ILE A 67 7.03 5.31 4.54
CA ILE A 67 7.06 5.68 3.13
C ILE A 67 7.04 4.40 2.29
N ILE A 68 5.90 4.13 1.65
CA ILE A 68 5.81 3.14 0.60
C ILE A 68 6.46 3.77 -0.62
N ASN A 69 7.69 3.35 -0.93
CA ASN A 69 8.30 3.79 -2.15
C ASN A 69 7.78 2.86 -3.23
N PRO A 70 6.84 3.27 -4.10
CA PRO A 70 6.35 2.37 -5.13
C PRO A 70 7.51 1.81 -5.93
N GLN A 71 8.58 2.56 -6.26
CA GLN A 71 9.72 1.98 -7.00
C GLN A 71 10.56 0.96 -6.21
N ARG A 72 10.64 1.06 -4.88
CA ARG A 72 11.40 0.13 -4.03
C ARG A 72 10.56 -1.07 -3.56
N ASP A 73 9.27 -0.85 -3.32
CA ASP A 73 8.30 -1.84 -2.87
C ASP A 73 7.54 -2.50 -4.05
N LEU A 74 7.61 -1.94 -5.28
CA LEU A 74 7.36 -2.62 -6.56
C LEU A 74 8.34 -3.78 -6.82
N ALA A 75 9.23 -4.10 -5.88
CA ALA A 75 10.17 -5.20 -5.98
C ALA A 75 9.49 -6.60 -5.95
N ILE A 76 8.70 -6.92 -6.97
CA ILE A 76 9.22 -7.93 -7.90
C ILE A 76 10.47 -7.28 -8.48
N PRO A 77 11.68 -7.82 -8.30
CA PRO A 77 12.91 -7.11 -8.59
C PRO A 77 12.89 -6.66 -10.06
N PHE A 78 12.45 -5.42 -10.31
CA PHE A 78 12.50 -4.81 -11.63
C PHE A 78 13.87 -4.18 -11.71
N VAL A 79 14.85 -5.08 -11.70
CA VAL A 79 16.24 -4.81 -11.93
C VAL A 79 16.29 -4.24 -13.35
N PRO A 80 16.57 -2.93 -13.57
CA PRO A 80 16.46 -2.32 -14.88
C PRO A 80 17.30 -3.13 -15.87
N ALA A 81 16.67 -3.54 -16.96
CA ALA A 81 17.33 -4.40 -17.92
C ALA A 81 18.29 -3.57 -18.78
N ILE A 82 19.57 -3.93 -18.79
CA ILE A 82 20.58 -3.30 -19.64
C ILE A 82 21.17 -4.34 -20.57
N VAL A 83 21.62 -3.92 -21.75
CA VAL A 83 22.29 -4.83 -22.68
C VAL A 83 23.71 -5.08 -22.17
N SER A 84 24.19 -6.32 -22.30
CA SER A 84 25.57 -6.65 -21.95
C SER A 84 26.55 -5.75 -22.71
N GLY A 85 27.47 -5.12 -21.99
CA GLY A 85 28.43 -4.15 -22.53
C GLY A 85 27.96 -2.70 -22.56
N THR A 86 26.75 -2.37 -22.08
CA THR A 86 26.32 -0.97 -21.90
C THR A 86 27.23 -0.25 -20.90
N MET A 87 27.77 0.92 -21.28
CA MET A 87 28.59 1.75 -20.40
C MET A 87 27.76 2.30 -19.23
N SER A 88 28.37 2.33 -18.05
CA SER A 88 27.75 2.95 -16.87
C SER A 88 27.60 4.46 -17.07
N PRO A 89 26.39 5.03 -16.93
CA PRO A 89 26.20 6.48 -16.92
C PRO A 89 26.44 7.09 -15.52
N HIS A 90 26.92 6.30 -14.56
CA HIS A 90 27.16 6.72 -13.18
C HIS A 90 28.62 7.16 -12.97
N SER A 91 28.82 8.05 -12.00
CA SER A 91 30.13 8.58 -11.59
C SER A 91 30.29 8.64 -10.07
N ASP A 92 29.47 7.88 -9.34
CA ASP A 92 29.39 7.89 -7.88
C ASP A 92 29.90 6.59 -7.24
N GLY A 93 30.80 5.89 -7.94
CA GLY A 93 31.40 4.64 -7.51
C GLY A 93 30.58 3.39 -7.87
N ARG A 94 29.37 3.54 -8.42
CA ARG A 94 28.55 2.42 -8.90
C ARG A 94 29.06 1.83 -10.22
N GLU A 95 29.78 2.62 -11.00
CA GLU A 95 30.50 2.22 -12.22
C GLU A 95 31.60 1.18 -11.96
N HIS A 96 32.09 1.07 -10.72
CA HIS A 96 33.07 0.07 -10.31
C HIS A 96 32.44 -1.24 -9.81
N GLN A 97 31.10 -1.30 -9.70
CA GLN A 97 30.39 -2.48 -9.26
C GLN A 97 29.93 -3.32 -10.46
N ALA A 98 29.86 -4.65 -10.27
CA ALA A 98 29.27 -5.51 -11.28
C ALA A 98 27.82 -5.09 -11.52
N CYS A 99 27.48 -4.74 -12.77
CA CYS A 99 26.15 -4.24 -13.12
C CYS A 99 25.04 -5.22 -12.71
N SER A 100 25.32 -6.53 -12.72
CA SER A 100 24.40 -7.59 -12.28
C SER A 100 23.94 -7.49 -10.82
N LYS A 101 24.62 -6.70 -9.97
CA LYS A 101 24.16 -6.44 -8.59
C LYS A 101 22.90 -5.59 -8.55
N CYS A 102 22.67 -4.74 -9.55
CA CYS A 102 21.57 -3.77 -9.58
C CYS A 102 20.79 -3.74 -10.91
N HIS A 103 21.29 -4.38 -11.98
CA HIS A 103 20.71 -4.44 -13.34
C HIS A 103 20.50 -5.89 -13.81
N ARG A 104 19.42 -6.15 -14.56
CA ARG A 104 19.23 -7.43 -15.26
C ARG A 104 19.96 -7.35 -16.59
N ILE A 105 20.98 -8.18 -16.79
CA ILE A 105 21.79 -8.11 -18.01
C ILE A 105 21.12 -8.93 -19.11
N LEU A 106 20.72 -8.27 -20.21
CA LEU A 106 20.22 -8.90 -21.42
C LEU A 106 21.39 -9.25 -22.34
N ALA A 107 21.42 -10.48 -22.87
CA ALA A 107 22.38 -10.84 -23.89
C ALA A 107 22.17 -9.96 -25.14
N ARG A 108 23.26 -9.44 -25.70
CA ARG A 108 23.19 -8.74 -26.99
C ARG A 108 22.76 -9.77 -28.04
N PRO A 109 21.67 -9.54 -28.81
CA PRO A 109 21.33 -10.44 -29.89
C PRO A 109 22.49 -10.42 -30.88
N VAL A 110 23.15 -11.58 -31.03
CA VAL A 110 24.13 -11.79 -32.08
C VAL A 110 23.32 -11.89 -33.36
N THR A 111 23.26 -10.81 -34.13
CA THR A 111 22.72 -10.87 -35.49
C THR A 111 23.54 -11.91 -36.24
N PRO A 112 22.95 -13.01 -36.76
CA PRO A 112 23.65 -13.88 -37.67
C PRO A 112 24.13 -13.02 -38.84
N ALA A 113 25.42 -13.05 -39.12
CA ALA A 113 25.96 -12.39 -40.30
C ALA A 113 25.25 -12.99 -41.52
N THR A 114 24.40 -12.19 -42.17
CA THR A 114 23.79 -12.55 -43.46
C THR A 114 24.92 -12.71 -44.48
N PRO A 115 25.11 -13.89 -45.09
CA PRO A 115 26.01 -14.04 -46.22
C PRO A 115 25.48 -13.20 -47.37
N GLY A 116 26.32 -12.33 -47.91
CA GLY A 116 25.96 -11.39 -48.97
C GLY A 116 25.40 -12.08 -50.21
N ILE A 117 24.26 -11.57 -50.69
CA ILE A 117 23.77 -11.82 -52.04
C ILE A 117 23.44 -10.47 -52.67
N THR A 118 24.02 -10.29 -53.85
CA THR A 118 24.04 -9.15 -54.79
C THR A 118 22.68 -8.56 -55.18
N PRO A 119 22.67 -7.32 -55.72
CA PRO A 119 21.45 -6.59 -56.08
C PRO A 119 20.91 -7.01 -57.45
N GLY A 120 19.62 -7.35 -57.50
CA GLY A 120 18.88 -7.62 -58.73
C GLY A 120 17.46 -7.07 -58.64
N SER A 121 17.15 -6.15 -59.55
CA SER A 121 15.89 -5.44 -59.74
C SER A 121 14.67 -6.36 -59.92
N ALA A 122 13.51 -6.00 -59.36
CA ALA A 122 12.23 -5.94 -60.09
C ALA A 122 11.11 -5.42 -59.17
N ALA A 123 10.28 -4.57 -59.76
CA ALA A 123 9.13 -3.90 -59.16
C ALA A 123 7.98 -4.85 -58.82
N SER A 124 7.17 -4.48 -57.84
CA SER A 124 5.72 -4.69 -57.91
C SER A 124 5.01 -3.67 -57.03
N ALA A 125 4.31 -2.75 -57.68
CA ALA A 125 3.43 -1.76 -57.08
C ALA A 125 2.22 -2.45 -56.42
N ARG A 126 1.83 -1.97 -55.24
CA ARG A 126 0.53 -2.27 -54.63
C ARG A 126 -0.08 -0.98 -54.07
N PRO A 127 -1.40 -0.75 -54.20
CA PRO A 127 -1.99 0.57 -54.00
C PRO A 127 -1.98 0.96 -52.52
N GLN A 128 -1.54 2.19 -52.27
CA GLN A 128 -1.67 2.85 -50.96
C GLN A 128 -3.14 3.26 -50.77
N GLY A 129 -3.88 2.45 -50.03
CA GLY A 129 -5.10 2.92 -49.36
C GLY A 129 -4.69 3.76 -48.17
N VAL A 130 -4.91 5.08 -48.24
CA VAL A 130 -4.68 6.02 -47.14
C VAL A 130 -5.79 5.79 -46.10
N PRO A 131 -5.50 5.31 -44.88
CA PRO A 131 -6.47 5.41 -43.81
C PRO A 131 -6.58 6.89 -43.43
N VAL A 132 -7.73 7.49 -43.75
CA VAL A 132 -8.12 8.79 -43.19
C VAL A 132 -8.27 8.59 -41.68
N ALA A 133 -7.22 8.95 -40.95
CA ALA A 133 -7.26 9.02 -39.50
C ALA A 133 -8.22 10.16 -39.12
N MET A 134 -9.44 9.81 -38.74
CA MET A 134 -10.33 10.75 -38.05
C MET A 134 -9.70 11.05 -36.69
N THR A 135 -8.92 12.13 -36.61
CA THR A 135 -8.54 12.77 -35.35
C THR A 135 -9.80 13.30 -34.70
N VAL A 136 -10.45 12.45 -33.92
CA VAL A 136 -11.47 12.89 -32.95
C VAL A 136 -10.72 13.72 -31.91
N PRO A 137 -11.05 15.00 -31.71
CA PRO A 137 -10.46 15.78 -30.64
C PRO A 137 -10.82 15.09 -29.32
N VAL A 138 -9.82 14.52 -28.67
CA VAL A 138 -9.94 14.10 -27.27
C VAL A 138 -10.17 15.38 -26.49
N LEU A 139 -11.43 15.63 -26.12
CA LEU A 139 -11.77 16.61 -25.10
C LEU A 139 -10.92 16.26 -23.88
N GLN A 140 -9.89 17.05 -23.63
CA GLN A 140 -9.13 17.00 -22.39
C GLN A 140 -10.14 17.25 -21.27
N ARG A 141 -10.58 16.17 -20.64
CA ARG A 141 -11.48 16.22 -19.49
C ARG A 141 -10.70 16.91 -18.38
N THR A 142 -10.96 18.19 -18.20
CA THR A 142 -10.41 18.98 -17.09
C THR A 142 -10.70 18.20 -15.82
N ALA A 143 -9.65 17.84 -15.09
CA ALA A 143 -9.82 17.14 -13.81
C ALA A 143 -10.72 18.01 -12.92
N PRO A 144 -11.77 17.44 -12.30
CA PRO A 144 -12.65 18.21 -11.44
C PRO A 144 -11.81 18.86 -10.33
N ALA A 145 -11.97 20.18 -10.15
CA ALA A 145 -11.32 20.89 -9.07
C ALA A 145 -11.85 20.36 -7.72
N ILE A 146 -10.96 19.90 -6.85
CA ILE A 146 -11.31 19.39 -5.53
C ILE A 146 -11.67 20.60 -4.64
N PRO A 147 -12.86 20.65 -4.01
CA PRO A 147 -13.23 21.71 -3.07
C PRO A 147 -12.23 21.79 -1.91
N GLN A 148 -11.74 22.99 -1.57
CA GLN A 148 -10.72 23.21 -0.53
C GLN A 148 -11.18 22.86 0.91
N ASN A 149 -12.46 22.56 1.10
CA ASN A 149 -13.09 22.21 2.37
C ASN A 149 -13.69 20.79 2.36
N SER A 150 -13.34 19.97 1.37
CA SER A 150 -13.80 18.59 1.29
C SER A 150 -13.26 17.78 2.47
N GLU A 151 -14.12 17.00 3.12
CA GLU A 151 -13.66 16.02 4.09
C GLU A 151 -12.67 15.06 3.42
N TRP A 152 -11.68 14.55 4.17
CA TRP A 152 -10.58 13.78 3.58
C TRP A 152 -11.06 12.63 2.68
N HIS A 153 -12.16 11.97 3.04
CA HIS A 153 -12.72 10.85 2.29
C HIS A 153 -13.37 11.26 0.96
N GLU A 154 -13.80 12.52 0.78
CA GLU A 154 -14.36 13.04 -0.48
C GLU A 154 -13.29 13.21 -1.57
N GLN A 155 -12.01 13.21 -1.21
CA GLN A 155 -10.89 13.25 -2.15
C GLN A 155 -10.67 11.90 -2.84
N PHE A 156 -11.47 10.88 -2.49
CA PHE A 156 -11.35 9.54 -3.01
C PHE A 156 -12.57 9.14 -3.82
N ARG A 157 -12.33 8.41 -4.91
CA ARG A 157 -13.37 7.73 -5.67
C ARG A 157 -13.29 6.23 -5.44
N THR A 158 -14.45 5.60 -5.30
CA THR A 158 -14.53 4.14 -5.25
C THR A 158 -14.32 3.58 -6.65
N THR A 159 -13.38 2.65 -6.77
CA THR A 159 -13.04 1.96 -8.01
C THR A 159 -13.14 0.46 -7.81
N ARG A 160 -13.60 -0.26 -8.83
CA ARG A 160 -13.57 -1.72 -8.83
C ARG A 160 -12.22 -2.21 -9.31
N PHE A 161 -11.77 -3.33 -8.77
CA PHE A 161 -10.58 -4.00 -9.25
C PHE A 161 -10.80 -5.51 -9.34
N GLN A 162 -10.09 -6.14 -10.27
CA GLN A 162 -10.01 -7.58 -10.38
C GLN A 162 -8.70 -7.96 -11.07
N GLY A 163 -8.13 -9.12 -10.71
CA GLY A 163 -6.92 -9.59 -11.35
C GLY A 163 -6.16 -10.62 -10.54
N LYS A 164 -4.99 -10.98 -11.06
CA LYS A 164 -4.08 -11.92 -10.39
C LYS A 164 -3.15 -11.15 -9.45
N ILE A 165 -3.01 -11.63 -8.21
CA ILE A 165 -2.04 -11.10 -7.26
C ILE A 165 -0.64 -11.51 -7.72
N MET A 166 0.18 -10.54 -8.11
CA MET A 166 1.57 -10.78 -8.49
C MET A 166 2.50 -10.78 -7.29
N ALA A 167 2.29 -9.85 -6.35
CA ALA A 167 3.14 -9.67 -5.17
C ALA A 167 2.31 -9.34 -3.93
N VAL A 168 2.85 -9.72 -2.77
CA VAL A 168 2.31 -9.40 -1.44
C VAL A 168 3.45 -8.81 -0.61
N ALA A 169 3.26 -7.61 -0.09
CA ALA A 169 4.22 -6.86 0.72
C ALA A 169 3.62 -6.47 2.07
N GLY A 170 4.46 -6.07 3.03
CA GLY A 170 4.01 -5.64 4.37
C GLY A 170 3.60 -6.76 5.31
N ARG A 171 3.87 -8.02 4.96
CA ARG A 171 3.71 -9.18 5.85
C ARG A 171 4.89 -9.22 6.82
N ASP A 172 4.86 -8.39 7.86
CA ASP A 172 5.82 -8.52 8.97
C ASP A 172 5.28 -9.56 9.98
N PRO A 173 5.89 -10.76 10.05
CA PRO A 173 5.42 -11.82 10.92
C PRO A 173 5.61 -11.51 12.41
N ARG A 174 6.45 -10.52 12.77
CA ARG A 174 6.74 -10.18 14.17
C ARG A 174 5.74 -9.19 14.75
N THR A 175 5.32 -8.21 13.96
CA THR A 175 4.41 -7.17 14.46
C THR A 175 2.97 -7.45 14.08
N GLY A 176 2.69 -8.01 12.90
CA GLY A 176 1.34 -8.24 12.37
C GLY A 176 0.47 -6.98 12.23
N ARG A 177 0.99 -5.81 12.62
CA ARG A 177 0.27 -4.52 12.72
C ARG A 177 0.31 -3.72 11.44
N ASN A 178 1.25 -4.03 10.55
CA ASN A 178 1.34 -3.37 9.27
C ASN A 178 0.26 -3.89 8.33
N ASN A 179 -0.34 -2.97 7.57
CA ASN A 179 -1.31 -3.35 6.54
C ASN A 179 -0.60 -4.17 5.46
N VAL A 180 -1.28 -5.23 5.02
CA VAL A 180 -0.82 -6.01 3.88
C VAL A 180 -1.06 -5.22 2.60
N ASN A 181 -0.05 -5.12 1.75
CA ASN A 181 -0.16 -4.52 0.43
C ASN A 181 -0.11 -5.61 -0.64
N ILE A 182 -0.97 -5.54 -1.65
CA ILE A 182 -0.96 -6.49 -2.77
C ILE A 182 -0.82 -5.77 -4.11
N LEU A 183 -0.02 -6.34 -5.00
CA LEU A 183 0.09 -5.89 -6.39
C LEU A 183 -0.82 -6.77 -7.24
N ILE A 184 -1.81 -6.17 -7.89
CA ILE A 184 -2.76 -6.89 -8.75
C ILE A 184 -2.50 -6.51 -10.19
N ASP A 185 -2.37 -7.53 -11.05
CA ASP A 185 -2.38 -7.40 -12.51
C ASP A 185 -3.80 -7.60 -13.04
N ASP A 186 -4.38 -6.52 -13.56
CA ASP A 186 -5.70 -6.48 -14.19
C ASP A 186 -5.65 -6.75 -15.71
N GLY A 187 -4.47 -7.08 -16.25
CA GLY A 187 -4.22 -7.31 -17.68
C GLY A 187 -3.91 -6.03 -18.46
N VAL A 188 -3.97 -4.85 -17.84
CA VAL A 188 -3.64 -3.57 -18.48
C VAL A 188 -2.49 -2.88 -17.76
N ASN A 189 -2.64 -2.61 -16.45
CA ASN A 189 -1.64 -1.92 -15.65
C ASN A 189 -1.64 -2.42 -14.20
N PRO A 190 -0.58 -3.11 -13.75
CA PRO A 190 -0.52 -3.60 -12.39
C PRO A 190 -0.55 -2.45 -11.38
N SER A 191 -1.33 -2.61 -10.32
CA SER A 191 -1.61 -1.55 -9.33
C SER A 191 -1.52 -2.06 -7.89
N TRP A 192 -1.02 -1.22 -6.98
CA TRP A 192 -0.89 -1.56 -5.55
C TRP A 192 -2.16 -1.23 -4.77
N TYR A 193 -2.53 -2.16 -3.89
CA TYR A 193 -3.68 -2.06 -3.00
C TYR A 193 -3.27 -2.26 -1.54
N ASN A 194 -3.57 -1.27 -0.70
CA ASN A 194 -3.43 -1.36 0.75
C ASN A 194 -4.66 -2.02 1.36
N LEU A 195 -4.50 -3.17 1.98
CA LEU A 195 -5.57 -3.95 2.59
C LEU A 195 -5.65 -3.67 4.10
N ALA A 196 -5.99 -4.70 4.86
CA ALA A 196 -6.00 -4.72 6.32
C ALA A 196 -4.71 -5.37 6.86
N PRO A 197 -4.45 -5.25 8.18
CA PRO A 197 -3.44 -6.04 8.85
C PRO A 197 -3.66 -7.55 8.68
N GLU A 198 -2.58 -8.32 8.70
CA GLU A 198 -2.63 -9.76 8.45
C GLU A 198 -3.54 -10.50 9.44
N TRP A 199 -3.52 -10.13 10.72
CA TRP A 199 -4.37 -10.77 11.73
C TRP A 199 -5.85 -10.62 11.40
N TYR A 200 -6.27 -9.47 10.86
CA TYR A 200 -7.65 -9.19 10.50
C TYR A 200 -8.06 -9.98 9.26
N LEU A 201 -7.18 -10.04 8.25
CA LEU A 201 -7.39 -10.86 7.05
C LEU A 201 -7.53 -12.34 7.43
N LYS A 202 -6.73 -12.83 8.39
CA LYS A 202 -6.81 -14.19 8.91
C LYS A 202 -8.12 -14.44 9.66
N GLU A 203 -8.53 -13.53 10.54
CA GLU A 203 -9.81 -13.60 11.27
C GLU A 203 -11.00 -13.67 10.31
N LYS A 204 -11.00 -12.84 9.25
CA LYS A 204 -12.03 -12.84 8.22
C LYS A 204 -11.86 -13.94 7.17
N LYS A 205 -10.85 -14.82 7.30
CA LYS A 205 -10.46 -15.89 6.37
C LYS A 205 -10.23 -15.42 4.92
N CYS A 206 -9.81 -14.17 4.72
CA CYS A 206 -9.37 -13.64 3.42
C CYS A 206 -7.85 -13.61 3.31
N MET A 207 -7.23 -14.80 3.35
CA MET A 207 -5.79 -14.92 3.19
C MET A 207 -5.37 -14.60 1.76
N VAL A 208 -4.47 -13.63 1.62
CA VAL A 208 -3.86 -13.25 0.34
C VAL A 208 -2.55 -14.01 0.11
N ALA A 209 -2.30 -14.39 -1.13
CA ALA A 209 -1.05 -14.99 -1.57
C ALA A 209 -0.75 -14.60 -3.02
N SER A 210 0.52 -14.60 -3.42
CA SER A 210 0.89 -14.46 -4.83
C SER A 210 0.30 -15.63 -5.63
N GLY A 211 -0.18 -15.33 -6.83
CA GLY A 211 -0.84 -16.27 -7.72
C GLY A 211 -2.36 -16.35 -7.54
N PHE A 212 -2.92 -15.88 -6.42
CA PHE A 212 -4.38 -15.89 -6.21
C PHE A 212 -5.09 -14.89 -7.11
N TYR A 213 -6.36 -15.17 -7.41
CA TYR A 213 -7.24 -14.21 -8.08
C TYR A 213 -8.02 -13.42 -7.04
N ALA A 214 -8.00 -12.10 -7.15
CA ALA A 214 -8.69 -11.20 -6.25
C ALA A 214 -9.62 -10.28 -7.04
N LYS A 215 -10.76 -9.92 -6.44
CA LYS A 215 -11.67 -8.88 -6.93
C LYS A 215 -12.21 -8.05 -5.78
N GLY A 216 -12.61 -6.82 -6.00
CA GLY A 216 -13.16 -5.99 -4.92
C GLY A 216 -13.37 -4.54 -5.29
N THR A 217 -13.52 -3.71 -4.27
CA THR A 217 -13.60 -2.26 -4.39
C THR A 217 -12.48 -1.60 -3.59
N ALA A 218 -11.94 -0.50 -4.11
CA ALA A 218 -10.91 0.27 -3.45
C ALA A 218 -11.12 1.78 -3.67
N PHE A 219 -10.73 2.56 -2.68
CA PHE A 219 -10.66 4.01 -2.76
C PHE A 219 -9.40 4.43 -3.51
N GLN A 220 -9.57 5.21 -4.58
CA GLN A 220 -8.50 5.84 -5.34
C GLN A 220 -8.56 7.34 -5.13
N GLU A 221 -7.43 7.94 -4.76
CA GLU A 221 -7.30 9.40 -4.65
C GLU A 221 -7.53 10.08 -6.01
N LEU A 222 -8.34 11.14 -6.02
CA LEU A 222 -8.62 11.94 -7.20
C LEU A 222 -7.35 12.68 -7.63
N GLY A 223 -7.10 12.74 -8.95
CA GLY A 223 -5.92 13.41 -9.51
C GLY A 223 -4.63 12.59 -9.50
N GLN A 224 -4.55 11.47 -8.78
CA GLN A 224 -3.37 10.59 -8.79
C GLN A 224 -3.65 9.26 -9.53
N THR A 225 -3.02 9.07 -10.68
CA THR A 225 -3.22 7.86 -11.51
C THR A 225 -2.43 6.64 -11.04
N ARG A 226 -1.32 6.86 -10.30
CA ARG A 226 -0.41 5.82 -9.78
C ARG A 226 -0.35 5.76 -8.26
N SER A 227 -1.34 6.33 -7.58
CA SER A 227 -1.42 6.28 -6.12
C SER A 227 -1.76 4.87 -5.62
N LEU A 228 -1.33 4.61 -4.38
CA LEU A 228 -1.77 3.46 -3.61
C LEU A 228 -3.29 3.49 -3.47
N ARG A 229 -3.96 2.39 -3.80
CA ARG A 229 -5.43 2.26 -3.66
C ARG A 229 -5.76 1.62 -2.32
N TYR A 230 -6.74 2.14 -1.59
CA TYR A 230 -7.11 1.61 -0.28
C TYR A 230 -8.29 0.65 -0.42
N GLY A 231 -8.07 -0.64 -0.18
CA GLY A 231 -9.10 -1.67 -0.33
C GLY A 231 -10.27 -1.42 0.62
N GLN A 232 -11.47 -1.26 0.06
CA GLN A 232 -12.72 -1.19 0.80
C GLN A 232 -13.27 -2.60 1.04
N SER A 233 -13.37 -3.37 -0.03
CA SER A 233 -13.78 -4.77 -0.01
C SER A 233 -12.79 -5.63 -0.79
N LEU A 234 -12.66 -6.89 -0.39
CA LEU A 234 -11.78 -7.86 -1.04
C LEU A 234 -12.48 -9.22 -1.10
N SER A 235 -12.52 -9.80 -2.29
CA SER A 235 -12.98 -11.16 -2.51
C SER A 235 -11.87 -12.01 -3.09
N ILE A 236 -11.53 -13.09 -2.39
CA ILE A 236 -10.50 -14.05 -2.77
C ILE A 236 -11.09 -15.45 -2.66
N ASN A 237 -10.95 -16.25 -3.71
CA ASN A 237 -11.49 -17.61 -3.78
C ASN A 237 -12.99 -17.69 -3.41
N GLY A 238 -13.77 -16.67 -3.82
CA GLY A 238 -15.21 -16.60 -3.55
C GLY A 238 -15.58 -16.08 -2.16
N GLN A 239 -14.63 -15.95 -1.23
CA GLN A 239 -14.89 -15.37 0.07
C GLN A 239 -14.79 -13.85 0.02
N LEU A 240 -15.83 -13.14 0.45
CA LEU A 240 -15.88 -11.68 0.54
C LEU A 240 -15.52 -11.21 1.95
N CYS A 241 -14.59 -10.27 2.05
CA CYS A 241 -14.23 -9.57 3.27
C CYS A 241 -14.39 -8.08 3.09
N GLN A 242 -15.14 -7.46 4.00
CA GLN A 242 -15.12 -6.02 4.16
C GLN A 242 -13.88 -5.62 4.96
N LEU A 243 -13.18 -4.60 4.46
CA LEU A 243 -11.94 -4.09 5.04
C LEU A 243 -12.17 -2.71 5.63
N ARG A 244 -12.86 -1.82 4.91
CA ARG A 244 -13.13 -0.43 5.32
C ARG A 244 -14.58 -0.04 5.10
N ASN A 245 -15.08 0.90 5.89
CA ASN A 245 -16.38 1.53 5.67
C ASN A 245 -16.32 2.59 4.55
N SER A 246 -17.43 3.30 4.32
CA SER A 246 -17.56 4.40 3.37
C SER A 246 -16.64 5.59 3.68
N HIS A 247 -16.27 5.79 4.96
CA HIS A 247 -15.37 6.84 5.44
C HIS A 247 -13.89 6.45 5.39
N MET A 248 -13.55 5.35 4.70
CA MET A 248 -12.18 4.79 4.61
C MET A 248 -11.58 4.29 5.92
N GLU A 249 -12.38 4.18 6.98
CA GLU A 249 -11.91 3.69 8.26
C GLU A 249 -11.80 2.16 8.26
N GLY A 250 -10.68 1.64 8.75
CA GLY A 250 -10.46 0.19 8.83
C GLY A 250 -11.36 -0.46 9.87
N LEU A 251 -12.10 -1.50 9.48
CA LEU A 251 -12.98 -2.27 10.36
C LEU A 251 -12.23 -3.08 11.44
N TRP A 252 -10.90 -3.08 11.38
CA TRP A 252 -10.02 -3.60 12.42
C TRP A 252 -9.75 -2.60 13.54
N ASN A 253 -10.08 -1.32 13.37
CA ASN A 253 -9.92 -0.30 14.41
C ASN A 253 -11.08 -0.40 15.42
N PRO A 254 -10.80 -0.50 16.74
CA PRO A 254 -11.83 -0.57 17.77
C PRO A 254 -12.83 0.60 17.75
N THR A 255 -12.40 1.80 17.37
CA THR A 255 -13.28 2.99 17.33
C THR A 255 -14.34 2.86 16.26
N THR A 256 -13.99 2.29 15.11
CA THR A 256 -14.88 2.08 13.96
C THR A 256 -15.97 1.04 14.25
N ARG A 257 -15.73 0.07 15.15
CA ARG A 257 -16.72 -0.95 15.51
C ARG A 257 -17.92 -0.41 16.27
N ARG A 258 -17.79 0.72 16.98
CA ARG A 258 -18.91 1.29 17.73
C ARG A 258 -19.98 1.86 16.81
N HIS A 259 -19.55 2.57 15.76
CA HIS A 259 -20.47 3.18 14.80
C HIS A 259 -21.19 2.16 13.92
N GLY A 260 -20.54 1.05 13.55
CA GLY A 260 -21.15 0.03 12.70
C GLY A 260 -22.31 -0.74 13.34
N ASN A 261 -22.40 -0.80 14.66
CA ASN A 261 -23.52 -1.43 15.34
C ASN A 261 -24.75 -0.50 15.43
N GLU A 262 -24.56 0.82 15.51
CA GLU A 262 -25.69 1.77 15.53
C GLU A 262 -26.37 1.91 14.16
N GLU A 263 -25.60 1.80 13.07
CA GLU A 263 -26.14 1.89 11.71
C GLU A 263 -26.92 0.62 11.29
N ALA A 264 -26.58 -0.54 11.85
CA ALA A 264 -27.30 -1.79 11.62
C ALA A 264 -28.63 -1.89 12.42
N ASP A 265 -28.77 -1.11 13.48
CA ASP A 265 -29.98 -1.06 14.32
C ASP A 265 -30.99 0.02 13.84
N SER A 266 -30.68 0.74 12.76
CA SER A 266 -31.52 1.83 12.23
C SER A 266 -32.12 1.55 10.84
N GLU A 267 -31.96 0.34 10.29
CA GLU A 267 -32.73 -0.21 9.17
C GLU A 267 -33.79 -1.21 9.64
#